data_AF-A0A5J4PGD4-F1
#
_entry.id   AF-A0A5J4PGD4-F1
#
_cell.length_a   1.000
_cell.length_b   1.000
_cell.length_c   1.000
_cell.angle_alpha   90.00
_cell.angle_beta   90.00
_cell.angle_gamma   90.00
#
_symmetry.space_group_name_H-M   'P 1'
#
loop_
_entity.id
_entity.type
_entity.pdbx_description
1 polymer ?
#
loop_
_entity_poly.entity_id
_entity_poly.type
_entity_poly.pdbx_seq_one_letter_code
_entity_poly.pdbx_strand_id
1 'polypeptide(L)'
;VVKPLATMYRFQSLSEYRALLSLYNIGVEKIEGSNQGHKYTGLVYSALDADGNRVGKPLKSSLFGKSYGIEALEQSMKKSGEEIKAGGQAAATKALVSASLNGFRTGSEFRADLQGKGIDLVLRHNDQGRLYGVTFIDHNSRTVLNGSALGKEFSANALGARFADFSTAGCEDLQTVSPVVTRESQHPIVQPTHDDKQPVTVKGYSGDDSPVGSLLSVLTPEPDQHGNDQPIPTKRKKKKWRYGRQV
;
A
#
# COMPACT_ATOMS: atom_id res chain seq x y z
N VAL A 1 0.29 3.80 -9.73
CA VAL A 1 1.06 2.72 -9.06
C VAL A 1 0.32 1.37 -9.12
N VAL A 2 -0.84 1.19 -8.46
CA VAL A 2 -1.54 -0.11 -8.37
C VAL A 2 -1.83 -0.77 -9.73
N LYS A 3 -2.43 -0.03 -10.66
CA LYS A 3 -2.83 -0.54 -11.99
C LYS A 3 -1.65 -1.12 -12.79
N PRO A 4 -0.56 -0.38 -13.05
CA PRO A 4 0.57 -0.93 -13.80
C PRO A 4 1.23 -2.11 -13.10
N LEU A 5 1.37 -2.10 -11.77
CA LEU A 5 1.96 -3.23 -11.04
C LEU A 5 1.14 -4.52 -11.21
N ALA A 6 -0.19 -4.43 -11.12
CA ALA A 6 -1.07 -5.58 -11.31
C ALA A 6 -1.05 -6.14 -12.75
N THR A 7 -0.69 -5.31 -13.74
CA THR A 7 -0.65 -5.71 -15.16
C THR A 7 0.74 -6.15 -15.62
N MET A 8 1.79 -5.54 -15.07
CA MET A 8 3.17 -5.75 -15.53
C MET A 8 3.87 -6.91 -14.82
N TYR A 9 3.51 -7.19 -13.56
CA TYR A 9 4.12 -8.25 -12.77
C TYR A 9 3.29 -9.52 -12.80
N ARG A 10 3.98 -10.65 -12.72
CA ARG A 10 3.43 -11.99 -12.59
C ARG A 10 3.56 -12.44 -11.15
N PHE A 11 2.45 -12.86 -10.57
CA PHE A 11 2.37 -13.38 -9.21
C PHE A 11 1.24 -14.42 -9.15
N GLN A 12 1.35 -15.40 -8.26
CA GLN A 12 0.44 -16.54 -8.16
C GLN A 12 -0.52 -16.41 -6.97
N SER A 13 -0.24 -15.49 -6.04
CA SER A 13 -0.97 -15.37 -4.78
C SER A 13 -1.14 -13.92 -4.32
N LEU A 14 -2.14 -13.68 -3.47
CA LEU A 14 -2.38 -12.37 -2.88
C LEU A 14 -1.23 -11.93 -1.95
N SER A 15 -0.54 -12.87 -1.32
CA SER A 15 0.64 -12.57 -0.48
C SER A 15 1.80 -12.04 -1.31
N GLU A 16 2.05 -12.62 -2.50
CA GLU A 16 3.05 -12.11 -3.44
C GLU A 16 2.67 -10.73 -3.97
N TYR A 17 1.40 -10.54 -4.34
CA TYR A 17 0.93 -9.23 -4.76
C TYR A 17 1.06 -8.18 -3.65
N ARG A 18 0.78 -8.55 -2.41
CA ARG A 18 0.97 -7.67 -1.25
C ARG A 18 2.44 -7.32 -1.04
N ALA A 19 3.35 -8.29 -1.16
CA ALA A 19 4.80 -8.04 -1.06
C ALA A 19 5.31 -7.10 -2.16
N LEU A 20 4.78 -7.22 -3.38
CA LEU A 20 5.09 -6.28 -4.46
C LEU A 20 4.62 -4.86 -4.14
N LEU A 21 3.41 -4.72 -3.61
CA LEU A 21 2.84 -3.42 -3.28
C LEU A 21 3.53 -2.77 -2.07
N SER A 22 4.06 -3.55 -1.13
CA SER A 22 4.76 -3.00 0.04
C SER A 22 6.04 -2.26 -0.32
N LEU A 23 6.69 -2.59 -1.46
CA LEU A 23 7.81 -1.79 -1.99
C LEU A 23 7.44 -0.32 -2.27
N TYR A 24 6.14 -0.05 -2.46
CA TYR A 24 5.59 1.28 -2.74
C TYR A 24 4.76 1.81 -1.56
N ASN A 25 4.93 1.25 -0.36
CA ASN A 25 4.16 1.60 0.83
C ASN A 25 2.64 1.46 0.61
N ILE A 26 2.21 0.41 -0.12
CA ILE A 26 0.80 0.12 -0.36
C ILE A 26 0.45 -1.25 0.24
N GLY A 27 -0.54 -1.25 1.13
CA GLY A 27 -1.17 -2.45 1.66
C GLY A 27 -2.38 -2.86 0.81
N VAL A 28 -2.65 -4.17 0.76
CA VAL A 28 -3.87 -4.71 0.15
C VAL A 28 -4.47 -5.82 1.00
N GLU A 29 -5.78 -5.75 1.20
CA GLU A 29 -6.56 -6.71 1.96
C GLU A 29 -7.78 -7.17 1.18
N LYS A 30 -8.05 -8.47 1.26
CA LYS A 30 -9.31 -9.06 0.81
C LYS A 30 -10.33 -8.86 1.93
N ILE A 31 -11.41 -8.17 1.60
CA ILE A 31 -12.53 -7.96 2.52
C ILE A 31 -13.73 -8.77 2.02
N GLU A 32 -14.48 -9.31 2.96
CA GLU A 32 -15.75 -9.97 2.71
C GLU A 32 -16.82 -9.22 3.50
N GLY A 33 -17.96 -8.99 2.87
CA GLY A 33 -19.08 -8.29 3.48
C GLY A 33 -20.40 -8.83 2.97
N SER A 34 -21.49 -8.36 3.57
CA SER A 34 -22.85 -8.60 3.12
C SER A 34 -23.54 -7.26 2.93
N ASN A 35 -24.23 -7.09 1.81
CA ASN A 35 -25.11 -5.96 1.60
C ASN A 35 -26.48 -6.50 1.19
N GLN A 36 -27.51 -6.20 1.97
CA GLN A 36 -28.89 -6.66 1.70
C GLN A 36 -29.00 -8.18 1.46
N GLY A 37 -28.20 -8.97 2.20
CA GLY A 37 -28.16 -10.44 2.06
C GLY A 37 -27.24 -10.97 0.95
N HIS A 38 -26.71 -10.11 0.07
CA HIS A 38 -25.72 -10.49 -0.94
C HIS A 38 -24.31 -10.39 -0.38
N LYS A 39 -23.63 -11.54 -0.30
CA LYS A 39 -22.20 -11.58 -0.01
C LYS A 39 -21.43 -10.91 -1.14
N TYR A 40 -20.51 -10.03 -0.79
CA TYR A 40 -19.56 -9.45 -1.72
C TYR A 40 -18.15 -9.61 -1.18
N THR A 41 -17.22 -9.81 -2.10
CA THR A 41 -15.80 -9.91 -1.81
C THR A 41 -15.10 -8.80 -2.59
N GLY A 42 -14.26 -8.03 -1.91
CA GLY A 42 -13.58 -6.88 -2.48
C GLY A 42 -12.12 -6.82 -2.06
N LEU A 43 -11.38 -5.90 -2.68
CA LEU A 43 -10.04 -5.55 -2.26
C LEU A 43 -10.05 -4.12 -1.72
N VAL A 44 -9.35 -3.91 -0.63
CA VAL A 44 -9.11 -2.58 -0.05
C VAL A 44 -7.62 -2.32 -0.05
N TYR A 45 -7.25 -1.16 -0.57
CA TYR A 45 -5.88 -0.65 -0.61
C TYR A 45 -5.71 0.41 0.47
N SER A 46 -4.53 0.47 1.08
CA SER A 46 -4.20 1.46 2.11
C SER A 46 -2.76 1.92 1.92
N ALA A 47 -2.45 3.16 2.31
CA ALA A 47 -1.07 3.57 2.44
C ALA A 47 -0.48 2.91 3.70
N LEU A 48 0.82 2.62 3.66
CA LEU A 48 1.58 2.09 4.79
C LEU A 48 2.58 3.14 5.26
N ASP A 49 2.82 3.23 6.57
CA ASP A 49 3.94 3.99 7.12
C ASP A 49 5.27 3.22 6.99
N ALA A 50 6.33 3.75 7.61
CA ALA A 50 7.66 3.13 7.62
C ALA A 50 7.68 1.79 8.36
N ASP A 51 6.81 1.63 9.36
CA ASP A 51 6.68 0.42 10.16
C ASP A 51 5.73 -0.61 9.51
N GLY A 52 5.13 -0.27 8.38
CA GLY A 52 4.18 -1.12 7.67
C GLY A 52 2.75 -1.07 8.22
N ASN A 53 2.44 -0.11 9.11
CA ASN A 53 1.09 0.09 9.62
C ASN A 53 0.24 0.90 8.64
N ARG A 54 -1.07 0.64 8.66
CA ARG A 54 -2.01 1.29 7.75
C ARG A 54 -2.27 2.72 8.18
N VAL A 55 -2.07 3.65 7.24
CA VAL A 55 -2.31 5.07 7.44
C VAL A 55 -3.24 5.65 6.39
N GLY A 56 -4.00 6.67 6.79
CA GLY A 56 -4.92 7.37 5.92
C GLY A 56 -6.17 6.58 5.53
N LYS A 57 -6.90 7.10 4.54
CA LYS A 57 -8.20 6.56 4.14
C LYS A 57 -8.04 5.38 3.19
N PRO A 58 -8.64 4.21 3.48
CA PRO A 58 -8.61 3.07 2.57
C PRO A 58 -9.35 3.33 1.25
N LEU A 59 -8.82 2.79 0.16
CA LEU A 59 -9.39 2.86 -1.20
C LEU A 59 -9.96 1.50 -1.61
N LYS A 60 -11.23 1.49 -2.02
CA LYS A 60 -11.89 0.27 -2.52
C LYS A 60 -11.44 -0.02 -3.96
N SER A 61 -11.29 -1.30 -4.29
CA SER A 61 -10.90 -1.72 -5.64
C SER A 61 -11.88 -1.31 -6.74
N SER A 62 -13.16 -1.11 -6.39
CA SER A 62 -14.18 -0.58 -7.30
C SER A 62 -13.81 0.79 -7.90
N LEU A 63 -12.98 1.59 -7.21
CA LEU A 63 -12.46 2.87 -7.73
C LEU A 63 -11.50 2.67 -8.91
N PHE A 64 -10.81 1.53 -8.99
CA PHE A 64 -9.87 1.23 -10.06
C PHE A 64 -10.54 0.61 -11.29
N GLY A 65 -11.79 0.13 -11.14
CA GLY A 65 -12.58 -0.53 -12.18
C GLY A 65 -12.61 -2.06 -12.05
N LYS A 66 -13.53 -2.71 -12.76
CA LYS A 66 -13.80 -4.16 -12.63
C LYS A 66 -12.57 -5.03 -12.91
N SER A 67 -11.69 -4.61 -13.83
CA SER A 67 -10.46 -5.33 -14.18
C SER A 67 -9.41 -5.39 -13.05
N TYR A 68 -9.58 -4.58 -12.00
CA TYR A 68 -8.72 -4.56 -10.81
C TYR A 68 -9.48 -5.02 -9.55
N GLY A 69 -10.65 -5.64 -9.74
CA GLY A 69 -11.39 -6.32 -8.68
C GLY A 69 -10.77 -7.68 -8.32
N ILE A 70 -11.28 -8.30 -7.25
CA ILE A 70 -10.77 -9.58 -6.73
C ILE A 70 -10.84 -10.69 -7.80
N GLU A 71 -11.96 -10.81 -8.52
CA GLU A 71 -12.15 -11.86 -9.53
C GLU A 71 -11.14 -11.76 -10.68
N ALA A 72 -10.94 -10.54 -11.19
CA ALA A 72 -9.99 -10.29 -12.27
C ALA A 72 -8.55 -10.53 -11.81
N LEU A 73 -8.23 -10.15 -10.56
CA LEU A 73 -6.93 -10.39 -9.96
C LEU A 73 -6.66 -11.89 -9.78
N GLU A 74 -7.63 -12.65 -9.24
CA GLU A 74 -7.53 -14.10 -9.06
C GLU A 74 -7.36 -14.82 -10.41
N GLN A 75 -8.04 -14.36 -11.47
CA GLN A 75 -7.85 -14.90 -12.81
C GLN A 75 -6.44 -14.59 -13.37
N SER A 76 -5.94 -13.37 -13.14
CA SER A 76 -4.58 -12.98 -13.50
C SER A 76 -3.53 -13.82 -12.76
N MET A 77 -3.77 -14.14 -11.49
CA MET A 77 -2.92 -15.00 -10.67
C MET A 77 -2.82 -16.42 -11.24
N LYS A 78 -3.96 -17.01 -11.64
CA LYS A 78 -3.98 -18.33 -12.26
C LYS A 78 -3.17 -18.36 -13.56
N LYS A 79 -3.43 -17.39 -14.44
CA LYS A 79 -2.71 -17.25 -15.72
C LYS A 79 -1.20 -17.04 -15.50
N SER A 80 -0.84 -16.15 -14.58
CA SER A 80 0.56 -15.91 -14.22
C SER A 80 1.22 -17.17 -13.67
N GLY A 81 0.49 -17.99 -12.91
CA GLY A 81 0.97 -19.27 -12.40
C GLY A 81 1.34 -20.26 -13.50
N GLU A 82 0.54 -20.33 -14.56
CA GLU A 82 0.83 -21.16 -15.73
C GLU A 82 2.03 -20.62 -16.52
N GLU A 83 2.09 -19.30 -16.74
CA GLU A 83 3.21 -18.65 -17.44
C GLU A 83 4.54 -18.84 -16.71
N ILE A 84 4.58 -18.69 -15.39
CA ILE A 84 5.79 -18.87 -14.58
C ILE A 84 6.30 -20.31 -14.67
N LYS A 85 5.39 -21.29 -14.64
CA LYS A 85 5.74 -22.72 -14.77
C LYS A 85 6.28 -23.05 -16.15
N ALA A 86 5.68 -22.49 -17.21
CA ALA A 86 6.10 -22.74 -18.58
C ALA A 86 7.36 -21.96 -19.00
N GLY A 87 7.52 -20.73 -18.50
CA GLY A 87 8.51 -19.77 -19.01
C GLY A 87 9.91 -19.86 -18.37
N GLY A 88 10.15 -20.79 -17.44
CA GLY A 88 11.47 -20.96 -16.80
C GLY A 88 11.93 -19.79 -15.92
N GLN A 89 11.11 -18.75 -15.75
CA GLN A 89 11.42 -17.53 -14.98
C GLN A 89 11.75 -17.86 -13.52
N ALA A 90 11.00 -18.79 -12.92
CA ALA A 90 11.26 -19.26 -11.57
C ALA A 90 12.60 -19.99 -11.45
N ALA A 91 12.99 -20.77 -12.46
CA ALA A 91 14.27 -21.48 -12.48
C ALA A 91 15.45 -20.50 -12.63
N ALA A 92 15.31 -19.49 -13.51
CA ALA A 92 16.31 -18.43 -13.67
C ALA A 92 16.49 -17.62 -12.36
N THR A 93 15.38 -17.20 -11.74
CA THR A 93 15.40 -16.51 -10.44
C THR A 93 16.06 -17.40 -9.38
N LYS A 94 15.68 -18.69 -9.32
CA LYS A 94 16.28 -19.67 -8.41
C LYS A 94 17.78 -19.74 -8.58
N ALA A 95 18.30 -19.82 -9.80
CA ALA A 95 19.73 -19.90 -10.05
C ALA A 95 20.49 -18.67 -9.49
N LEU A 96 19.97 -17.47 -9.73
CA LEU A 96 20.55 -16.23 -9.20
C LEU A 96 20.56 -16.22 -7.67
N VAL A 97 19.42 -16.53 -7.06
CA VAL A 97 19.28 -16.55 -5.58
C VAL A 97 20.16 -17.64 -4.96
N SER A 98 20.30 -18.80 -5.62
CA SER A 98 21.17 -19.90 -5.15
C SER A 98 22.64 -19.48 -5.13
N ALA A 99 23.09 -18.81 -6.20
CA ALA A 99 24.46 -18.30 -6.29
C ALA A 99 24.75 -17.28 -5.18
N SER A 100 23.81 -16.36 -4.95
CA SER A 100 23.89 -15.39 -3.84
C SER A 100 23.93 -16.09 -2.48
N LEU A 101 23.07 -17.10 -2.27
CA LEU A 101 22.97 -17.78 -0.99
C LEU A 101 24.31 -18.41 -0.61
N ASN A 102 25.03 -19.03 -1.54
CA ASN A 102 26.32 -19.66 -1.26
C ASN A 102 27.47 -18.67 -1.04
N GLY A 103 27.34 -17.42 -1.49
CA GLY A 103 28.41 -16.42 -1.45
C GLY A 103 28.54 -15.64 -0.13
N PHE A 104 27.45 -15.49 0.62
CA PHE A 104 27.39 -14.55 1.75
C PHE A 104 27.07 -15.19 3.10
N ARG A 105 27.62 -14.59 4.16
CA ARG A 105 27.48 -15.06 5.55
C ARG A 105 26.39 -14.31 6.31
N THR A 106 26.10 -13.08 5.93
CA THR A 106 25.04 -12.25 6.54
C THR A 106 23.85 -12.09 5.59
N GLY A 107 22.66 -11.89 6.15
CA GLY A 107 21.44 -11.66 5.39
C GLY A 107 21.46 -10.31 4.66
N SER A 108 22.11 -9.32 5.26
CA SER A 108 22.27 -7.96 4.71
C SER A 108 23.13 -7.96 3.45
N GLU A 109 24.27 -8.66 3.45
CA GLU A 109 25.09 -8.86 2.24
C GLU A 109 24.32 -9.63 1.17
N PHE A 110 23.60 -10.69 1.56
CA PHE A 110 22.76 -11.46 0.65
C PHE A 110 21.68 -10.58 0.00
N ARG A 111 21.01 -9.72 0.77
CA ARG A 111 20.02 -8.77 0.26
C ARG A 111 20.64 -7.75 -0.68
N ALA A 112 21.79 -7.16 -0.33
CA ALA A 112 22.47 -6.18 -1.17
C ALA A 112 22.92 -6.78 -2.52
N ASP A 113 23.44 -8.00 -2.52
CA ASP A 113 23.82 -8.69 -3.76
C ASP A 113 22.60 -9.05 -4.62
N LEU A 114 21.48 -9.47 -4.02
CA LEU A 114 20.23 -9.67 -4.76
C LEU A 114 19.73 -8.37 -5.40
N GLN A 115 19.79 -7.26 -4.67
CA GLN A 115 19.41 -5.95 -5.21
C GLN A 115 20.30 -5.54 -6.39
N GLY A 116 21.61 -5.79 -6.32
CA GLY A 116 22.54 -5.61 -7.44
C GLY A 116 22.19 -6.46 -8.68
N LYS A 117 21.51 -7.60 -8.48
CA LYS A 117 20.99 -8.47 -9.55
C LYS A 117 19.57 -8.09 -10.00
N GLY A 118 19.00 -7.01 -9.47
CA GLY A 118 17.64 -6.56 -9.78
C GLY A 118 16.54 -7.40 -9.10
N ILE A 119 16.86 -8.02 -7.96
CA ILE A 119 15.92 -8.81 -7.17
C ILE A 119 15.75 -8.18 -5.79
N ASP A 120 14.55 -7.70 -5.49
CA ASP A 120 14.20 -7.25 -4.15
C ASP A 120 13.79 -8.41 -3.26
N LEU A 121 14.24 -8.37 -2.01
CA LEU A 121 13.91 -9.33 -0.96
C LEU A 121 12.98 -8.69 0.06
N VAL A 122 11.74 -9.16 0.10
CA VAL A 122 10.74 -8.72 1.09
C VAL A 122 10.64 -9.75 2.21
N LEU A 123 11.03 -9.32 3.41
CA LEU A 123 10.95 -10.09 4.64
C LEU A 123 9.66 -9.72 5.39
N ARG A 124 8.97 -10.73 5.95
CA ARG A 124 7.76 -10.54 6.74
C ARG A 124 7.89 -11.22 8.08
N HIS A 125 7.68 -10.44 9.13
CA HIS A 125 7.76 -10.87 10.53
C HIS A 125 6.38 -10.89 11.16
N ASN A 126 6.17 -11.81 12.11
CA ASN A 126 4.97 -11.80 12.94
C ASN A 126 5.17 -10.86 14.14
N ASP A 127 4.14 -10.73 14.97
CA ASP A 127 4.16 -9.85 16.16
C ASP A 127 5.23 -10.25 17.19
N GLN A 128 5.78 -11.46 17.10
CA GLN A 128 6.86 -11.97 17.95
C GLN A 128 8.26 -11.77 17.33
N GLY A 129 8.36 -11.02 16.22
CA GLY A 129 9.61 -10.79 15.50
C GLY A 129 10.14 -12.00 14.73
N ARG A 130 9.37 -13.09 14.61
CA ARG A 130 9.78 -14.27 13.85
C ARG A 130 9.54 -14.05 12.37
N LEU A 131 10.58 -14.26 11.55
CA LEU A 131 10.46 -14.31 10.10
C LEU A 131 9.53 -15.47 9.70
N TYR A 132 8.36 -15.16 9.15
CA TYR A 132 7.37 -16.15 8.71
C TYR A 132 7.19 -16.16 7.19
N GLY A 133 7.53 -15.07 6.51
CA GLY A 133 7.39 -14.93 5.07
C GLY A 133 8.63 -14.33 4.44
N VAL A 134 9.03 -14.90 3.29
CA VAL A 134 10.04 -14.33 2.40
C VAL A 134 9.48 -14.34 1.00
N THR A 135 9.62 -13.22 0.30
CA THR A 135 9.19 -13.06 -1.08
C THR A 135 10.30 -12.39 -1.88
N PHE A 136 10.60 -12.96 -3.05
CA PHE A 136 11.58 -12.46 -4.00
C PHE A 136 10.85 -11.77 -5.15
N ILE A 137 11.25 -10.56 -5.49
CA ILE A 137 10.68 -9.76 -6.58
C ILE A 137 11.77 -9.56 -7.61
N ASP A 138 11.76 -10.36 -8.68
CA ASP A 138 12.69 -10.21 -9.79
C ASP A 138 12.16 -9.16 -10.77
N HIS A 139 12.79 -8.00 -10.80
CA HIS A 139 12.40 -6.90 -11.68
C HIS A 139 12.76 -7.15 -13.15
N ASN A 140 13.72 -8.04 -13.43
CA ASN A 140 14.15 -8.36 -14.79
C ASN A 140 13.06 -9.15 -15.52
N SER A 141 12.55 -10.22 -14.89
CA SER A 141 11.45 -11.01 -15.43
C SER A 141 10.06 -10.47 -15.06
N ARG A 142 9.99 -9.50 -14.13
CA ARG A 142 8.77 -9.00 -13.48
C ARG A 142 7.98 -10.11 -12.81
N THR A 143 8.68 -10.99 -12.10
CA THR A 143 8.09 -12.15 -11.44
C THR A 143 8.24 -12.03 -9.93
N VAL A 144 7.16 -12.31 -9.20
CA VAL A 144 7.15 -12.33 -7.75
C VAL A 144 6.96 -13.76 -7.27
N LEU A 145 7.87 -14.23 -6.43
CA LEU A 145 7.92 -15.62 -5.98
C LEU A 145 8.08 -15.67 -4.47
N ASN A 146 7.17 -16.35 -3.79
CA ASN A 146 7.41 -16.73 -2.40
C ASN A 146 8.63 -17.66 -2.31
N GLY A 147 9.43 -17.50 -1.24
CA GLY A 147 10.63 -18.30 -1.05
C GLY A 147 10.35 -19.81 -1.03
N SER A 148 9.26 -20.23 -0.41
CA SER A 148 8.83 -21.63 -0.42
C SER A 148 8.47 -22.16 -1.82
N ALA A 149 8.10 -21.30 -2.77
CA ALA A 149 7.83 -21.68 -4.16
C ALA A 149 9.12 -21.81 -4.99
N LEU A 150 10.19 -21.10 -4.62
CA LEU A 150 11.53 -21.26 -5.22
C LEU A 150 12.25 -22.51 -4.72
N GLY A 151 12.02 -22.90 -3.45
CA GLY A 151 12.64 -24.07 -2.83
C GLY A 151 12.59 -24.03 -1.32
N LYS A 152 12.77 -25.18 -0.67
CA LYS A 152 12.76 -25.28 0.80
C LYS A 152 13.89 -24.46 1.43
N GLU A 153 15.03 -24.41 0.76
CA GLU A 153 16.23 -23.65 1.11
C GLU A 153 16.03 -22.13 1.09
N PHE A 154 15.04 -21.62 0.36
CA PHE A 154 14.69 -20.19 0.30
C PHE A 154 13.49 -19.85 1.18
N SER A 155 12.95 -20.81 1.93
CA SER A 155 11.84 -20.56 2.85
C SER A 155 12.26 -19.62 3.98
N ALA A 156 11.28 -18.94 4.58
CA ALA A 156 11.50 -18.10 5.76
C ALA A 156 12.23 -18.83 6.89
N ASN A 157 11.85 -20.09 7.16
CA ASN A 157 12.51 -20.89 8.20
C ASN A 157 13.98 -21.17 7.85
N ALA A 158 14.28 -21.52 6.60
CA ALA A 158 15.65 -21.83 6.18
C ALA A 158 16.55 -20.58 6.20
N LEU A 159 16.06 -19.46 5.66
CA LEU A 159 16.81 -18.20 5.65
C LEU A 159 16.95 -17.60 7.04
N GLY A 160 15.91 -17.65 7.87
CA GLY A 160 15.97 -17.19 9.27
C GLY A 160 16.92 -18.02 10.12
N ALA A 161 17.05 -19.33 9.86
CA ALA A 161 18.05 -20.17 10.52
C ALA A 161 19.48 -19.89 10.03
N ARG A 162 19.64 -19.44 8.78
CA ARG A 162 20.93 -19.18 8.15
C ARG A 162 21.48 -17.78 8.49
N PHE A 163 20.60 -16.80 8.54
CA PHE A 163 20.93 -15.38 8.68
C PHE A 163 20.35 -14.84 9.99
N ALA A 164 21.22 -14.67 10.99
CA ALA A 164 20.80 -14.19 12.32
C ALA A 164 20.18 -12.79 12.26
N ASP A 165 20.66 -11.94 11.34
CA ASP A 165 20.19 -10.59 11.10
C ASP A 165 18.79 -10.52 10.46
N PHE A 166 18.27 -11.62 9.93
CA PHE A 166 16.87 -11.67 9.50
C PHE A 166 15.87 -11.88 10.66
N SER A 167 16.37 -12.18 11.86
CA SER A 167 15.54 -12.35 13.06
C SER A 167 15.38 -11.06 13.87
N THR A 168 16.14 -10.01 13.55
CA THR A 168 16.08 -8.73 14.24
C THR A 168 15.00 -7.86 13.58
N ALA A 169 13.83 -7.80 14.22
CA ALA A 169 12.80 -6.85 13.84
C ALA A 169 13.23 -5.43 14.26
N GLY A 170 13.67 -4.64 13.28
CA GLY A 170 13.91 -3.21 13.44
C GLY A 170 15.17 -2.74 12.71
N CYS A 171 15.00 -1.76 11.81
CA CYS A 171 16.05 -1.08 11.02
C CYS A 171 16.67 -2.00 9.94
N GLU A 172 16.73 -1.71 8.63
CA GLU A 172 16.86 -0.45 7.90
C GLU A 172 16.39 -0.59 6.43
N ASP A 173 16.14 0.57 5.81
CA ASP A 173 16.13 0.84 4.36
C ASP A 173 14.91 0.48 3.50
N LEU A 174 13.88 1.33 3.62
CA LEU A 174 13.27 1.92 2.43
C LEU A 174 14.25 2.97 1.87
N GLN A 175 15.17 2.57 0.99
CA GLN A 175 16.00 3.54 0.28
C GLN A 175 15.13 4.39 -0.64
N THR A 176 15.00 5.65 -0.23
CA THR A 176 14.56 6.77 -1.04
C THR A 176 15.54 6.92 -2.21
N VAL A 177 15.06 6.72 -3.43
CA VAL A 177 15.72 7.21 -4.64
C VAL A 177 15.78 8.74 -4.56
N SER A 178 16.92 9.30 -4.14
CA SER A 178 17.20 10.72 -4.28
C SER A 178 17.51 11.04 -5.74
N PRO A 179 16.89 12.05 -6.37
CA PRO A 179 17.32 12.48 -7.69
C PRO A 179 18.62 13.28 -7.54
N VAL A 180 19.61 12.90 -8.33
CA VAL A 180 20.86 13.63 -8.53
C VAL A 180 20.52 15.04 -9.02
N VAL A 181 20.74 16.05 -8.17
CA VAL A 181 20.75 17.46 -8.59
C VAL A 181 22.18 17.78 -9.05
N THR A 182 22.31 17.98 -10.35
CA THR A 182 23.49 18.56 -11.00
C THR A 182 23.78 19.94 -10.40
N ARG A 183 25.01 20.10 -9.90
CA ARG A 183 25.56 21.41 -9.49
C ARG A 183 25.92 22.22 -10.73
N GLU A 184 25.34 23.41 -10.86
CA GLU A 184 25.96 24.53 -11.57
C GLU A 184 25.94 25.77 -10.67
N SER A 185 26.99 26.58 -10.82
CA SER A 185 27.41 27.63 -9.90
C SER A 185 27.20 29.02 -10.51
N GLN A 186 27.18 30.05 -9.63
CA GLN A 186 27.33 31.50 -9.87
C GLN A 186 25.98 32.22 -10.14
N HIS A 187 25.56 33.25 -9.37
CA HIS A 187 26.22 34.52 -9.03
C HIS A 187 25.72 35.12 -7.68
N PRO A 188 26.45 36.10 -7.06
CA PRO A 188 26.16 36.62 -5.73
C PRO A 188 25.26 37.88 -5.75
N ILE A 189 24.40 38.03 -4.73
CA ILE A 189 23.70 39.28 -4.41
C ILE A 189 24.02 39.71 -2.97
N VAL A 190 24.33 40.99 -2.89
CA VAL A 190 24.87 41.79 -1.78
C VAL A 190 23.83 42.01 -0.66
N GLN A 191 24.26 41.90 0.59
CA GLN A 191 23.52 42.39 1.78
C GLN A 191 23.74 43.90 1.97
N PRO A 192 22.78 44.61 2.60
CA PRO A 192 23.16 45.66 3.52
C PRO A 192 22.59 45.51 4.93
N THR A 193 23.39 46.08 5.81
CA THR A 193 23.43 46.18 7.28
C THR A 193 22.26 46.88 7.97
N HIS A 194 22.03 46.42 9.20
CA HIS A 194 21.59 47.12 10.43
C HIS A 194 21.37 48.64 10.40
N ASP A 195 20.30 49.09 11.07
CA ASP A 195 20.50 49.99 12.23
C ASP A 195 19.35 49.94 13.26
N ASP A 196 19.72 50.15 14.51
CA ASP A 196 18.96 50.11 15.76
C ASP A 196 17.94 51.24 15.92
N LYS A 197 16.88 50.97 16.71
CA LYS A 197 16.42 51.80 17.86
C LYS A 197 15.06 51.33 18.42
N GLN A 198 15.11 50.69 19.58
CA GLN A 198 14.09 50.81 20.64
C GLN A 198 14.24 52.20 21.34
N PRO A 199 13.43 52.64 22.35
CA PRO A 199 12.40 51.92 23.14
C PRO A 199 11.12 52.75 23.47
N VAL A 200 10.24 52.18 24.31
CA VAL A 200 9.64 52.80 25.53
C VAL A 200 8.11 52.54 25.71
N THR A 201 7.80 51.69 26.71
CA THR A 201 6.71 51.67 27.74
C THR A 201 5.24 51.95 27.33
N VAL A 202 4.18 51.31 27.86
CA VAL A 202 3.63 51.40 29.24
C VAL A 202 2.42 50.42 29.39
N LYS A 203 2.47 49.56 30.42
CA LYS A 203 1.48 49.23 31.50
C LYS A 203 -0.02 48.90 31.22
N GLY A 204 -0.46 47.78 31.84
CA GLY A 204 -1.78 47.55 32.49
C GLY A 204 -2.93 47.19 31.54
N TYR A 205 -3.89 46.30 31.83
CA TYR A 205 -4.53 45.92 33.10
C TYR A 205 -5.16 44.52 33.02
N SER A 206 -5.38 43.96 34.19
CA SER A 206 -6.14 42.75 34.55
C SER A 206 -7.60 42.73 34.09
N GLY A 207 -8.21 41.53 34.00
CA GLY A 207 -9.67 41.37 33.98
C GLY A 207 -10.11 39.96 33.62
N ASP A 208 -10.68 39.27 34.60
CA ASP A 208 -11.34 37.95 34.54
C ASP A 208 -12.70 38.02 33.81
N ASP A 209 -13.35 36.86 33.67
CA ASP A 209 -14.77 36.60 33.43
C ASP A 209 -15.21 36.12 32.02
N SER A 210 -15.49 34.81 31.96
CA SER A 210 -16.59 34.18 31.22
C SER A 210 -17.89 34.33 32.07
N PRO A 211 -19.17 34.26 31.59
CA PRO A 211 -19.70 33.47 30.46
C PRO A 211 -20.95 34.08 29.70
N VAL A 212 -21.58 33.26 28.84
CA VAL A 212 -23.01 33.25 28.41
C VAL A 212 -23.40 33.90 27.05
N GLY A 213 -24.13 33.09 26.24
CA GLY A 213 -25.04 33.52 25.16
C GLY A 213 -25.01 32.53 23.97
N SER A 214 -25.70 31.37 23.98
CA SER A 214 -27.15 31.08 23.90
C SER A 214 -27.81 31.42 22.55
N LEU A 215 -28.92 30.72 22.24
CA LEU A 215 -29.82 30.76 21.05
C LEU A 215 -29.48 29.69 19.97
N LEU A 216 -30.25 28.62 19.68
CA LEU A 216 -31.70 28.38 19.76
C LEU A 216 -32.01 26.86 19.84
N SER A 217 -33.02 26.51 20.65
CA SER A 217 -33.72 25.21 20.68
C SER A 217 -35.21 25.44 20.42
N VAL A 218 -35.81 24.76 19.44
CA VAL A 218 -37.27 24.62 19.17
C VAL A 218 -37.37 23.48 18.14
N LEU A 219 -38.15 22.39 18.21
CA LEU A 219 -39.07 21.78 19.16
C LEU A 219 -39.35 20.35 18.58
N THR A 220 -39.29 19.31 19.39
CA THR A 220 -39.87 17.97 19.15
C THR A 220 -41.39 18.02 19.34
N PRO A 221 -42.23 17.09 18.79
CA PRO A 221 -42.45 15.78 19.43
C PRO A 221 -42.84 14.59 18.51
N GLU A 222 -42.46 13.37 18.93
CA GLU A 222 -43.24 12.11 18.79
C GLU A 222 -44.35 12.10 19.88
N PRO A 223 -45.47 11.33 19.83
CA PRO A 223 -45.53 9.91 19.43
C PRO A 223 -46.86 9.43 18.75
N ASP A 224 -46.92 8.16 18.33
CA ASP A 224 -47.87 7.12 18.79
C ASP A 224 -48.21 6.00 17.76
N GLN A 225 -48.54 4.85 18.33
CA GLN A 225 -48.72 3.50 17.78
C GLN A 225 -50.08 3.28 17.07
N HIS A 226 -50.09 2.56 15.93
CA HIS A 226 -50.96 1.38 15.59
C HIS A 226 -51.12 1.17 14.06
N GLY A 227 -51.11 -0.10 13.65
CA GLY A 227 -52.14 -0.66 12.75
C GLY A 227 -52.01 -0.53 11.23
N ASN A 228 -51.67 -1.67 10.61
CA ASN A 228 -52.19 -2.22 9.34
C ASN A 228 -52.04 -1.50 7.98
N ASP A 229 -51.75 -2.38 7.00
CA ASP A 229 -52.03 -2.33 5.56
C ASP A 229 -51.15 -1.48 4.63
N GLN A 230 -50.51 -2.22 3.71
CA GLN A 230 -49.71 -1.71 2.59
C GLN A 230 -50.57 -0.90 1.59
N PRO A 231 -49.93 -0.06 0.77
CA PRO A 231 -49.64 -0.54 -0.59
C PRO A 231 -48.28 -0.13 -1.18
N ILE A 232 -47.82 -0.97 -2.11
CA ILE A 232 -46.61 -0.90 -2.94
C ILE A 232 -46.53 0.39 -3.80
N PRO A 233 -45.37 1.08 -3.90
CA PRO A 233 -45.13 2.03 -4.98
C PRO A 233 -44.42 1.38 -6.17
N THR A 234 -44.96 1.67 -7.35
CA THR A 234 -44.63 1.11 -8.66
C THR A 234 -43.32 1.62 -9.26
N LYS A 235 -42.76 0.79 -10.15
CA LYS A 235 -41.53 1.02 -10.93
C LYS A 235 -41.62 2.30 -11.78
N ARG A 236 -40.77 3.30 -11.52
CA ARG A 236 -40.55 4.43 -12.43
C ARG A 236 -39.62 4.04 -13.57
N LYS A 237 -40.12 4.13 -14.81
CA LYS A 237 -39.37 3.94 -16.05
C LYS A 237 -39.02 5.29 -16.70
N LYS A 238 -37.77 5.35 -17.19
CA LYS A 238 -37.19 6.12 -18.32
C LYS A 238 -36.82 7.59 -18.11
N LYS A 239 -35.62 7.93 -18.63
CA LYS A 239 -35.47 8.79 -19.82
C LYS A 239 -34.14 8.50 -20.53
N LYS A 240 -34.21 8.12 -21.81
CA LYS A 240 -33.06 8.05 -22.73
C LYS A 240 -32.77 9.47 -23.23
N TRP A 241 -31.54 9.95 -23.08
CA TRP A 241 -31.09 11.16 -23.77
C TRP A 241 -30.81 10.85 -25.24
N ARG A 242 -31.45 11.60 -26.13
CA ARG A 242 -31.14 11.66 -27.56
C ARG A 242 -30.07 12.73 -27.73
N TYR A 243 -28.90 12.36 -28.23
CA TYR A 243 -27.94 13.36 -28.73
C TYR A 243 -28.48 13.91 -30.06
N GLY A 244 -28.61 15.23 -30.10
CA GLY A 244 -28.94 16.00 -31.30
C GLY A 244 -27.83 15.87 -32.34
N ARG A 245 -28.27 15.83 -33.60
CA ARG A 245 -27.48 15.77 -34.82
C ARG A 245 -27.34 17.20 -35.38
N GLN A 246 -26.11 17.52 -35.79
CA GLN A 246 -25.68 18.51 -36.80
C GLN A 246 -26.06 19.99 -36.65
N VAL A 247 -25.03 20.84 -36.69
CA VAL A 247 -24.59 21.47 -37.95
C VAL A 247 -23.08 21.37 -38.06
#